data_AF-A0A5M9X134-F1
#
_entry.id   AF-A0A5M9X134-F1
#
_cell.length_a   1.000
_cell.length_b   1.000
_cell.length_c   1.000
_cell.angle_alpha   90.00
_cell.angle_beta   90.00
_cell.angle_gamma   90.00
#
_symmetry.space_group_name_H-M   'P 1'
#
loop_
_entity.id
_entity.type
_entity.pdbx_description
1 polymer ?
#
loop_
_entity_poly.entity_id
_entity_poly.type
_entity_poly.pdbx_seq_one_letter_code
_entity_poly.pdbx_strand_id
1 'polypeptide(L)'
;SDIVELSEVFFRSEVELESEGAAVLAEEQVPTVLKAFADKVQASDEFTPSKMAALIKEVQKETGFKGKQLFMPIRVALTGQTHGRDLNQTIVLLGRDTVTQRLLARV
;
A
#
# COMPACT_ATOMS: atom_id res chain seq x y z
N SER A 1 -11.53 -21.38 9.92
CA SER A 1 -12.54 -20.29 9.93
C SER A 1 -11.81 -19.04 9.54
N ASP A 2 -11.59 -18.88 8.24
CA ASP A 2 -10.54 -17.99 7.73
C ASP A 2 -11.06 -16.56 7.52
N ILE A 3 -12.37 -16.36 7.69
CA ILE A 3 -13.05 -15.07 7.54
C ILE A 3 -12.61 -14.07 8.61
N VAL A 4 -12.35 -14.53 9.84
CA VAL A 4 -11.96 -13.64 10.95
C VAL A 4 -10.56 -13.07 10.69
N GLU A 5 -9.56 -13.94 10.46
CA GLU A 5 -8.16 -13.55 10.21
C GLU A 5 -8.01 -12.61 9.01
N LEU A 6 -8.71 -12.89 7.90
CA LEU A 6 -8.65 -12.05 6.69
C LEU A 6 -9.31 -10.67 6.88
N SER A 7 -10.20 -10.52 7.86
CA SER A 7 -10.89 -9.25 8.11
C SER A 7 -10.10 -8.29 9.00
N GLU A 8 -9.14 -8.79 9.78
CA GLU A 8 -8.42 -8.00 10.81
C GLU A 8 -7.63 -6.82 10.21
N VAL A 9 -7.10 -6.99 9.00
CA VAL A 9 -6.38 -5.95 8.25
C VAL A 9 -7.21 -4.65 8.08
N PHE A 10 -8.53 -4.75 8.06
CA PHE A 10 -9.45 -3.64 7.89
C PHE A 10 -9.86 -2.97 9.21
N PHE A 11 -9.66 -3.63 10.36
CA PHE A 11 -10.10 -3.13 11.67
C PHE A 11 -8.95 -2.70 12.59
N ARG A 12 -7.70 -3.07 12.28
CA ARG A 12 -6.52 -2.69 13.09
C ARG A 12 -5.97 -1.33 12.66
N SER A 13 -5.68 -0.47 13.63
CA SER A 13 -5.03 0.83 13.40
C SER A 13 -3.56 0.67 13.00
N GLU A 14 -2.87 -0.31 13.59
CA GLU A 14 -1.47 -0.64 13.31
C GLU A 14 -1.34 -1.88 12.43
N VAL A 15 -0.34 -1.86 11.55
CA VAL A 15 -0.03 -2.95 10.64
C VAL A 15 1.03 -3.84 11.28
N GLU A 16 0.67 -5.08 11.60
CA GLU A 16 1.62 -6.12 11.98
C GLU A 16 2.33 -6.64 10.73
N LEU A 17 3.67 -6.62 10.75
CA LEU A 17 4.47 -7.09 9.62
C LEU A 17 4.68 -8.60 9.73
N GLU A 18 4.43 -9.31 8.64
CA GLU A 18 4.94 -10.68 8.49
C GLU A 18 6.48 -10.69 8.48
N SER A 19 7.07 -11.85 8.73
CA SER A 19 8.53 -12.03 8.86
C SER A 19 9.32 -11.43 7.68
N GLU A 20 8.78 -11.52 6.47
CA GLU A 20 9.42 -10.99 5.26
C GLU A 20 9.09 -9.51 4.99
N GLY A 21 8.04 -8.96 5.60
CA GLY A 21 7.58 -7.60 5.34
C GLY A 21 8.57 -6.53 5.82
N ALA A 22 9.24 -6.76 6.95
CA ALA A 22 10.24 -5.84 7.47
C ALA A 22 11.45 -5.68 6.52
N ALA A 23 11.88 -6.77 5.86
CA ALA A 23 12.97 -6.73 4.90
C ALA A 23 12.60 -5.92 3.65
N VAL A 24 11.37 -6.09 3.14
CA VAL A 24 10.87 -5.31 2.01
C VAL A 24 10.87 -3.82 2.35
N LEU A 25 10.35 -3.44 3.53
CA LEU A 25 10.27 -2.03 3.93
C LEU A 25 11.63 -1.37 4.18
N ALA A 26 12.69 -2.15 4.37
CA ALA A 26 14.05 -1.66 4.54
C ALA A 26 14.79 -1.41 3.21
N GLU A 27 14.19 -1.74 2.06
CA GLU A 27 14.80 -1.51 0.75
C GLU A 27 14.87 0.00 0.42
N GLU A 28 15.96 0.43 -0.22
CA GLU A 28 16.30 1.85 -0.42
C GLU A 28 15.23 2.66 -1.18
N GLN A 29 14.50 2.01 -2.10
CA GLN A 29 13.48 2.68 -2.89
C GLN A 29 12.16 2.93 -2.14
N VAL A 30 11.95 2.28 -1.00
CA VAL A 30 10.64 2.24 -0.32
C VAL A 30 10.15 3.64 0.04
N PRO A 31 10.94 4.51 0.72
CA PRO A 31 10.46 5.84 1.07
C PRO A 31 10.01 6.64 -0.16
N THR A 32 10.75 6.55 -1.25
CA THR A 32 10.43 7.21 -2.53
C THR A 32 9.09 6.71 -3.10
N VAL A 33 8.87 5.39 -3.12
CA VAL A 33 7.63 4.79 -3.63
C VAL A 33 6.44 5.15 -2.75
N LEU A 34 6.57 5.00 -1.43
CA LEU A 34 5.48 5.24 -0.48
C LEU A 34 5.09 6.72 -0.46
N LYS A 35 6.06 7.62 -0.47
CA LYS A 35 5.82 9.07 -0.52
C LYS A 35 5.10 9.48 -1.80
N ALA A 36 5.61 9.06 -2.95
CA ALA A 36 4.98 9.36 -4.24
C ALA A 36 3.54 8.84 -4.31
N PHE A 37 3.28 7.64 -3.79
CA PHE A 37 1.93 7.09 -3.77
C PHE A 37 1.01 7.84 -2.79
N ALA A 38 1.48 8.17 -1.59
CA ALA A 38 0.73 8.95 -0.61
C ALA A 38 0.30 10.31 -1.18
N ASP A 39 1.23 11.03 -1.82
CA ASP A 39 0.96 12.35 -2.40
C ASP A 39 -0.11 12.26 -3.51
N LYS A 40 -0.02 11.24 -4.36
CA LYS A 40 -1.02 10.97 -5.41
C LYS A 40 -2.39 10.62 -4.84
N VAL A 41 -2.45 9.81 -3.78
CA VAL A 41 -3.70 9.48 -3.09
C VAL A 41 -4.32 10.74 -2.49
N GLN A 42 -3.54 11.55 -1.77
CA GLN A 42 -4.02 12.79 -1.14
C GLN A 42 -4.52 13.83 -2.17
N ALA A 43 -3.88 13.91 -3.34
CA ALA A 43 -4.28 14.83 -4.41
C ALA A 43 -5.45 14.35 -5.28
N SER A 44 -5.90 13.09 -5.12
CA SER A 44 -6.96 12.52 -5.94
C SER A 44 -8.34 12.71 -5.31
N ASP A 45 -9.28 13.31 -6.05
CA ASP A 45 -10.69 13.45 -5.62
C ASP A 45 -11.45 12.11 -5.65
N GLU A 46 -10.99 11.16 -6.46
CA GLU A 46 -11.57 9.81 -6.58
C GLU A 46 -10.82 8.78 -5.75
N PHE A 47 -11.55 7.83 -5.15
CA PHE A 47 -11.02 6.71 -4.37
C PHE A 47 -11.66 5.38 -4.78
N THR A 48 -11.42 4.98 -6.04
CA THR A 48 -11.95 3.76 -6.66
C THR A 48 -10.82 2.83 -7.09
N PRO A 49 -11.07 1.52 -7.31
CA PRO A 49 -10.00 0.59 -7.67
C PRO A 49 -9.33 0.94 -9.01
N SER A 50 -10.11 1.41 -9.99
CA SER A 50 -9.58 1.89 -11.28
C SER A 50 -8.68 3.11 -11.09
N LYS A 51 -9.06 4.03 -10.20
CA LYS A 51 -8.23 5.19 -9.87
C LYS A 51 -6.94 4.77 -9.16
N MET A 52 -7.00 3.85 -8.20
CA MET A 52 -5.79 3.35 -7.52
C MET A 52 -4.80 2.72 -8.49
N ALA A 53 -5.29 1.93 -9.46
CA ALA A 53 -4.45 1.37 -10.51
C ALA A 53 -3.79 2.47 -11.37
N ALA A 54 -4.53 3.54 -11.69
CA ALA A 54 -3.99 4.69 -12.42
C ALA A 54 -2.91 5.43 -11.62
N LEU A 55 -3.14 5.68 -10.33
CA LEU A 55 -2.17 6.36 -9.46
C LEU A 55 -0.89 5.53 -9.29
N ILE A 56 -0.98 4.21 -9.10
CA ILE A 56 0.20 3.34 -9.04
C ILE A 56 1.00 3.40 -10.36
N LYS A 57 0.31 3.50 -11.50
CA LYS A 57 0.96 3.68 -12.81
C LYS A 57 1.62 5.05 -12.96
N GLU A 58 1.09 6.09 -12.34
CA GLU A 58 1.75 7.39 -12.27
C GLU A 58 3.02 7.33 -11.42
N VAL A 59 2.96 6.68 -10.25
CA VAL A 59 4.14 6.44 -9.38
C VAL A 59 5.21 5.64 -10.14
N GLN A 60 4.81 4.62 -10.91
CA GLN A 60 5.73 3.87 -11.77
C GLN A 60 6.49 4.78 -12.74
N LYS A 61 5.78 5.72 -13.39
CA LYS A 61 6.37 6.65 -14.36
C LYS A 61 7.29 7.67 -13.69
N GLU A 62 6.88 8.17 -12.53
CA GLU A 62 7.60 9.19 -11.76
C GLU A 62 8.89 8.65 -11.16
N THR A 63 8.83 7.46 -10.56
CA THR A 63 9.95 6.88 -9.81
C THR A 63 10.80 5.91 -10.63
N GLY A 64 10.28 5.38 -11.74
CA GLY A 64 10.92 4.35 -12.55
C GLY A 64 10.84 2.93 -11.98
N PHE A 65 10.42 2.76 -10.72
CA PHE A 65 10.27 1.43 -10.09
C PHE A 65 9.04 0.70 -10.62
N LYS A 66 9.17 -0.61 -10.82
CA LYS A 66 8.14 -1.46 -11.43
C LYS A 66 8.11 -2.85 -10.80
N GLY A 67 7.03 -3.59 -11.04
CA GLY A 67 6.90 -4.97 -10.54
C GLY A 67 7.05 -5.03 -9.02
N LYS A 68 7.86 -5.96 -8.51
CA LYS A 68 8.04 -6.14 -7.05
C LYS A 68 8.49 -4.86 -6.34
N GLN A 69 9.41 -4.09 -6.92
CA GLN A 69 9.94 -2.86 -6.32
C GLN A 69 8.91 -1.73 -6.16
N LEU A 70 7.74 -1.84 -6.82
CA LEU A 70 6.66 -0.87 -6.72
C LEU A 70 5.47 -1.44 -5.93
N PHE A 71 4.97 -2.60 -6.35
CA PHE A 71 3.74 -3.17 -5.81
C PHE A 71 3.94 -3.79 -4.42
N MET A 72 5.10 -4.39 -4.16
CA MET A 72 5.35 -5.07 -2.88
C MET A 72 5.52 -4.08 -1.72
N PRO A 73 6.30 -2.98 -1.85
CA PRO A 73 6.35 -1.95 -0.82
C PRO A 73 4.99 -1.37 -0.47
N ILE A 74 4.17 -1.00 -1.47
CA ILE A 74 2.83 -0.46 -1.24
C ILE A 74 1.97 -1.48 -0.49
N ARG A 75 2.01 -2.75 -0.91
CA ARG A 75 1.25 -3.80 -0.25
C ARG A 75 1.68 -3.98 1.21
N VAL A 76 2.97 -4.17 1.45
CA VAL A 76 3.48 -4.43 2.80
C VAL A 76 3.22 -3.23 3.72
N ALA A 77 3.40 -2.00 3.24
CA ALA A 77 3.11 -0.80 4.02
C ALA A 77 1.62 -0.73 4.42
N LEU A 78 0.72 -1.22 3.57
CA LEU A 78 -0.72 -1.15 3.79
C LEU A 78 -1.30 -2.35 4.51
N THR A 79 -0.76 -3.55 4.34
CA THR A 79 -1.37 -4.78 4.89
C THR A 79 -0.45 -5.57 5.78
N GLY A 80 0.85 -5.29 5.76
CA GLY A 80 1.88 -6.04 6.48
C GLY A 80 2.27 -7.36 5.83
N GLN A 81 1.63 -7.68 4.69
CA GLN A 81 1.78 -8.95 4.00
C GLN A 81 2.56 -8.76 2.69
N THR A 82 3.40 -9.72 2.32
CA THR A 82 4.12 -9.66 1.02
C THR A 82 3.24 -10.12 -0.14
N HIS A 83 2.14 -10.80 0.15
CA HIS A 83 1.18 -11.36 -0.81
C HIS A 83 -0.26 -11.01 -0.41
N GLY A 84 -1.24 -11.47 -1.18
CA GLY A 84 -2.66 -11.35 -0.82
C GLY A 84 -3.55 -11.02 -2.02
N ARG A 85 -4.78 -10.63 -1.71
CA ARG A 85 -5.82 -10.31 -2.71
C ARG A 85 -5.48 -9.04 -3.50
N ASP A 86 -6.32 -8.71 -4.47
CA ASP A 86 -6.14 -7.55 -5.35
C ASP A 86 -5.82 -6.27 -4.55
N LEU A 87 -4.66 -5.67 -4.85
CA LEU A 87 -4.15 -4.53 -4.09
C LEU A 87 -5.06 -3.30 -4.22
N ASN A 88 -5.60 -3.05 -5.43
CA ASN A 88 -6.43 -1.87 -5.68
C ASN A 88 -7.75 -1.95 -4.91
N GLN A 89 -8.37 -3.13 -4.88
CA GLN A 89 -9.56 -3.40 -4.06
C GLN A 89 -9.23 -3.25 -2.57
N THR A 90 -8.12 -3.84 -2.11
CA THR A 90 -7.69 -3.73 -0.71
C THR A 90 -7.48 -2.27 -0.29
N ILE A 91 -6.81 -1.45 -1.12
CA ILE A 91 -6.62 -0.02 -0.85
C ILE A 91 -7.97 0.69 -0.65
N VAL A 92 -8.94 0.43 -1.52
CA VAL A 92 -10.27 1.05 -1.41
C VAL A 92 -11.01 0.59 -0.16
N LEU A 93 -10.95 -0.70 0.16
CA LEU A 93 -11.59 -1.28 1.34
C LEU A 93 -10.96 -0.79 2.66
N LEU A 94 -9.66 -0.50 2.68
CA LEU A 94 -8.98 0.10 3.85
C LEU A 94 -9.45 1.52 4.14
N GLY A 95 -9.92 2.24 3.12
CA GLY A 95 -10.30 3.64 3.21
C GLY A 95 -9.12 4.60 3.08
N ARG A 96 -9.42 5.81 2.60
CA ARG A 96 -8.42 6.84 2.27
C ARG A 96 -7.56 7.23 3.46
N ASP A 97 -8.18 7.52 4.60
CA ASP A 97 -7.47 8.00 5.79
C ASP A 97 -6.48 6.95 6.31
N THR A 98 -6.92 5.69 6.41
CA THR A 98 -6.08 4.55 6.79
C THR A 98 -4.90 4.38 5.84
N VAL A 99 -5.13 4.46 4.53
CA VAL A 99 -4.10 4.32 3.51
C VAL A 99 -3.07 5.43 3.63
N THR A 100 -3.51 6.68 3.70
CA THR A 100 -2.61 7.83 3.84
C THR A 100 -1.82 7.76 5.14
N GLN A 101 -2.46 7.42 6.27
CA GLN A 101 -1.79 7.27 7.56
C GLN A 101 -0.72 6.17 7.52
N ARG A 102 -1.05 4.98 7.01
CA ARG A 102 -0.14 3.83 6.97
C ARG A 102 1.07 4.07 6.05
N LEU A 103 0.87 4.77 4.93
CA LEU A 103 1.95 5.17 4.02
C LEU A 103 2.88 6.19 4.67
N LEU A 104 2.33 7.26 5.25
CA LEU A 104 3.12 8.36 5.84
C LEU A 104 3.86 7.95 7.11
N ALA A 105 3.38 6.95 7.85
CA ALA A 105 4.09 6.41 9.02
C ALA A 105 5.42 5.71 8.67
N ARG A 106 5.74 5.54 7.38
CA ARG A 106 6.87 4.76 6.86
C ARG A 106 7.71 5.53 5.83
N VAL A 107 7.50 6.84 5.71
CA VAL A 107 8.30 7.76 4.87
C VAL A 107 9.38 8.42 5.72
#